data_AF-A0A199V592-F1
#
_entry.id   AF-A0A199V592-F1
#
_cell.length_a   1.000
_cell.length_b   1.000
_cell.length_c   1.000
_cell.angle_alpha   90.00
_cell.angle_beta   90.00
_cell.angle_gamma   90.00
#
_symmetry.space_group_name_H-M   'P 1'
#
loop_
_entity.id
_entity.type
_entity.pdbx_description
1 polymer ?
#
loop_
_entity_poly.entity_id
_entity_poly.type
_entity_poly.pdbx_seq_one_letter_code
_entity_poly.pdbx_strand_id
1 'polypeptide(L)'
;MFAAVCDGLWNNGAACGRKYMVRCLSGSNRPCKEGVSIVVEVVDKCSQNPCPANLLLSGEAFDAISQSTSGKINVEYIQVVADVGTATSYDPPYLPTRCPGYDRDRLPGSGLFVAAGHGIWDNGAACGRKYQLRCLSGLRRPCKDGSIVVEVVDLCRTNSCTSTLVLSDEAFSALSKIPNTKINIEYRQ
;
A
#
# COMPACT_ATOMS: atom_id res chain seq x y z
N MET A 1 -0.31 -13.74 5.27
CA MET A 1 -0.62 -13.51 6.70
C MET A 1 -2.13 -13.46 6.90
N PHE A 2 -2.62 -13.91 8.04
CA PHE A 2 -4.06 -14.04 8.31
C PHE A 2 -4.41 -13.56 9.73
N ALA A 3 -5.70 -13.37 9.97
CA ALA A 3 -6.24 -13.00 11.27
C ALA A 3 -7.62 -13.62 11.52
N ALA A 4 -7.98 -13.76 12.79
CA ALA A 4 -9.36 -13.96 13.23
C ALA A 4 -9.94 -12.65 13.77
N VAL A 5 -11.26 -12.50 13.78
CA VAL A 5 -11.93 -11.27 14.25
C VAL A 5 -13.00 -11.54 15.30
N CYS A 6 -13.23 -10.60 16.21
CA CYS A 6 -14.37 -10.65 17.13
C CYS A 6 -15.70 -10.28 16.43
N ASP A 7 -16.82 -10.44 17.16
CA ASP A 7 -18.18 -10.12 16.68
C ASP A 7 -18.33 -8.73 16.06
N GLY A 8 -17.67 -7.71 16.63
CA GLY A 8 -17.72 -6.34 16.11
C GLY A 8 -17.21 -6.18 14.67
N LEU A 9 -16.38 -7.11 14.20
CA LEU A 9 -15.85 -7.11 12.82
C LEU A 9 -16.40 -8.29 11.99
N TRP A 10 -16.76 -9.42 12.62
CA TRP A 10 -17.17 -10.65 11.93
C TRP A 10 -18.35 -10.47 10.97
N ASN A 11 -19.29 -9.57 11.30
CA ASN A 11 -20.44 -9.22 10.47
C ASN A 11 -21.17 -10.45 9.90
N ASN A 12 -21.59 -11.37 10.78
CA ASN A 12 -22.30 -12.60 10.41
C ASN A 12 -21.60 -13.44 9.31
N GLY A 13 -20.26 -13.45 9.29
CA GLY A 13 -19.46 -14.21 8.32
C GLY A 13 -19.07 -13.43 7.07
N ALA A 14 -19.66 -12.27 6.81
CA ALA A 14 -19.31 -11.43 5.68
C ALA A 14 -17.89 -10.86 5.75
N ALA A 15 -17.22 -10.95 6.92
CA ALA A 15 -15.83 -10.57 7.09
C ALA A 15 -14.83 -11.61 6.55
N CYS A 16 -15.22 -12.88 6.44
CA CYS A 16 -14.32 -13.92 5.92
C CYS A 16 -13.86 -13.59 4.50
N GLY A 17 -12.56 -13.75 4.23
CA GLY A 17 -11.92 -13.38 2.97
C GLY A 17 -11.63 -11.89 2.79
N ARG A 18 -12.14 -11.00 3.67
CA ARG A 18 -11.77 -9.58 3.62
C ARG A 18 -10.30 -9.40 3.97
N LYS A 19 -9.65 -8.50 3.24
CA LYS A 19 -8.26 -8.13 3.47
C LYS A 19 -8.19 -6.77 4.18
N TYR A 20 -7.27 -6.66 5.12
CA TYR A 20 -7.01 -5.43 5.85
C TYR A 20 -5.53 -5.13 5.83
N MET A 21 -5.19 -3.88 5.49
CA MET A 21 -3.86 -3.36 5.82
C MET A 21 -3.85 -2.99 7.29
N VAL A 22 -2.86 -3.47 8.03
CA VAL A 22 -2.72 -3.30 9.47
C VAL A 22 -1.37 -2.68 9.80
N ARG A 23 -1.38 -1.71 10.71
CA ARG A 23 -0.17 -1.04 11.24
C ARG A 23 -0.24 -0.94 12.75
N CYS A 24 0.87 -1.22 13.43
CA CYS A 24 1.01 -1.00 14.86
C CYS A 24 1.10 0.51 15.19
N LEU A 25 0.27 0.95 16.14
CA LEU A 25 0.26 2.33 16.64
C LEU A 25 0.96 2.47 17.98
N SER A 26 0.65 1.59 18.93
CA SER A 26 1.22 1.61 20.28
C SER A 26 1.01 0.30 21.02
N GLY A 27 1.66 0.16 22.18
CA GLY A 27 1.51 -0.95 23.11
C GLY A 27 2.56 -0.87 24.21
N SER A 28 2.58 -1.86 25.11
CA SER A 28 3.57 -1.94 26.18
C SER A 28 4.99 -2.09 25.64
N ASN A 29 5.97 -1.40 26.24
CA ASN A 29 7.39 -1.44 25.87
C ASN A 29 7.69 -0.98 24.42
N ARG A 30 6.89 -0.05 23.88
CA ARG A 30 7.07 0.52 22.53
C ARG A 30 7.24 -0.57 21.46
N PRO A 31 6.26 -1.47 21.30
CA PRO A 31 6.45 -2.73 20.62
C PRO A 31 6.38 -2.60 19.10
N CYS A 32 6.04 -1.43 18.54
CA CYS A 32 5.79 -1.28 17.12
C CYS A 32 7.09 -1.20 16.31
N LYS A 33 7.15 -1.92 15.19
CA LYS A 33 8.18 -1.72 14.16
C LYS A 33 7.82 -0.48 13.32
N GLU A 34 8.71 0.50 13.27
CA GLU A 34 8.41 1.76 12.61
C GLU A 34 8.26 1.61 11.09
N GLY A 35 7.24 2.24 10.52
CA GLY A 35 7.03 2.25 9.07
C GLY A 35 6.47 0.94 8.48
N VAL A 36 6.30 -0.10 9.29
CA VAL A 36 5.82 -1.41 8.82
C VAL A 36 4.29 -1.47 8.83
N SER A 37 3.75 -1.89 7.69
CA SER A 37 2.34 -2.25 7.52
C SER A 37 2.28 -3.59 6.80
N ILE A 38 1.30 -4.41 7.15
CA ILE A 38 1.08 -5.71 6.53
C ILE A 38 -0.35 -5.83 6.02
N VAL A 39 -0.58 -6.74 5.08
CA VAL A 39 -1.94 -7.13 4.68
C VAL A 39 -2.25 -8.47 5.33
N VAL A 40 -3.40 -8.55 6.01
CA VAL A 40 -3.93 -9.79 6.57
C VAL A 40 -5.29 -10.09 5.97
N GLU A 41 -5.56 -11.37 5.75
CA GLU A 41 -6.88 -11.85 5.36
C GLU A 41 -7.61 -12.41 6.58
N VAL A 42 -8.90 -12.09 6.71
CA VAL A 42 -9.75 -12.64 7.77
C VAL A 42 -10.14 -14.06 7.40
N VAL A 43 -9.71 -15.03 8.20
CA VAL A 43 -9.94 -16.46 7.93
C VAL A 43 -10.88 -17.12 8.93
N ASP A 44 -11.12 -16.49 10.09
CA ASP A 44 -11.91 -17.10 11.15
C ASP A 44 -12.56 -16.05 12.08
N LYS A 45 -13.55 -16.53 12.86
CA LYS A 45 -14.15 -15.80 13.98
C LYS A 45 -13.46 -16.23 15.28
N CYS A 46 -13.20 -15.28 16.17
CA CYS A 46 -12.77 -15.64 17.51
C CYS A 46 -13.83 -16.47 18.24
N SER A 47 -13.42 -17.60 18.81
CA SER A 47 -14.26 -18.51 19.59
C SER A 47 -14.26 -18.20 21.10
N GLN A 48 -13.39 -17.31 21.58
CA GLN A 48 -13.28 -16.97 23.00
C GLN A 48 -14.36 -15.97 23.42
N ASN A 49 -14.87 -16.13 24.66
CA ASN A 49 -15.83 -15.22 25.26
C ASN A 49 -15.38 -14.80 26.68
N PRO A 50 -15.01 -13.53 26.92
CA PRO A 50 -14.93 -12.46 25.93
C PRO A 50 -13.74 -12.64 24.97
N CYS A 51 -13.92 -12.18 23.74
CA CYS A 51 -12.86 -12.17 22.73
C CYS A 51 -11.72 -11.24 23.21
N PRO A 52 -10.44 -11.68 23.16
CA PRO A 52 -9.36 -10.97 23.84
C PRO A 52 -8.93 -9.67 23.13
N ALA A 53 -9.18 -9.53 21.83
CA ALA A 53 -8.88 -8.35 21.02
C ALA A 53 -9.66 -8.36 19.70
N ASN A 54 -10.09 -7.20 19.20
CA ASN A 54 -10.90 -7.04 17.98
C ASN A 54 -10.34 -7.80 16.75
N LEU A 55 -9.02 -7.81 16.60
CA LEU A 55 -8.29 -8.50 15.54
C LEU A 55 -7.21 -9.39 16.18
N LEU A 56 -7.30 -10.69 15.93
CA LEU A 56 -6.34 -11.70 16.38
C LEU A 56 -5.42 -12.05 15.22
N LEU A 57 -4.27 -11.39 15.18
CA LEU A 57 -3.24 -11.61 14.18
C LEU A 57 -2.61 -13.00 14.36
N SER A 58 -2.26 -13.68 13.26
CA SER A 58 -1.37 -14.84 13.32
C SER A 58 -0.02 -14.45 13.94
N GLY A 59 0.74 -15.43 14.46
CA GLY A 59 2.07 -15.16 15.02
C GLY A 59 2.98 -14.43 14.03
N GLU A 60 3.02 -14.91 12.78
CA GLU A 60 3.74 -14.25 11.67
C GLU A 60 3.27 -12.80 11.44
N ALA A 61 1.96 -12.56 11.45
CA ALA A 61 1.39 -11.23 11.27
C ALA A 61 1.73 -10.29 12.44
N PHE A 62 1.68 -10.79 13.67
CA PHE A 62 2.03 -10.03 14.86
C PHE A 62 3.53 -9.68 14.85
N ASP A 63 4.38 -10.67 14.64
CA ASP A 63 5.84 -10.52 14.57
C ASP A 63 6.26 -9.58 13.43
N ALA A 64 5.52 -9.52 12.32
CA ALA A 64 5.84 -8.61 11.24
C ALA A 64 5.72 -7.14 11.64
N ILE A 65 4.73 -6.76 12.47
CA ILE A 65 4.49 -5.36 12.90
C ILE A 65 4.97 -5.05 14.32
N SER A 66 5.35 -6.06 15.09
CA SER A 66 5.78 -5.93 16.48
C SER A 66 7.20 -6.47 16.73
N GLN A 67 7.90 -5.86 17.70
CA GLN A 67 9.15 -6.35 18.28
C GLN A 67 8.91 -7.38 19.39
N SER A 68 7.68 -7.43 19.92
CA SER A 68 7.25 -8.49 20.83
C SER A 68 6.74 -9.70 20.02
N THR A 69 6.80 -10.89 20.61
CA THR A 69 6.24 -12.11 20.01
C THR A 69 4.80 -12.40 20.45
N SER A 70 4.29 -11.63 21.42
CA SER A 70 2.90 -11.72 21.88
C SER A 70 2.48 -10.46 22.64
N GLY A 71 1.17 -10.31 22.85
CA GLY A 71 0.60 -9.26 23.68
C GLY A 71 -0.57 -8.53 23.03
N LYS A 72 -1.01 -7.45 23.66
CA LYS A 72 -2.06 -6.56 23.13
C LYS A 72 -1.40 -5.28 22.64
N ILE A 73 -1.66 -4.93 21.38
CA ILE A 73 -1.20 -3.70 20.74
C ILE A 73 -2.39 -2.96 20.16
N ASN A 74 -2.30 -1.63 20.10
CA ASN A 74 -3.24 -0.80 19.36
C ASN A 74 -2.81 -0.78 17.91
N VAL A 75 -3.75 -1.04 17.01
CA VAL A 75 -3.50 -1.06 15.57
C VAL A 75 -4.44 -0.11 14.84
N GLU A 76 -3.95 0.45 13.75
CA GLU A 76 -4.75 1.05 12.69
C GLU A 76 -4.99 -0.03 11.64
N TYR A 77 -6.22 -0.15 11.15
CA TYR A 77 -6.55 -1.07 10.08
C TYR A 77 -7.45 -0.41 9.04
N ILE A 78 -7.20 -0.72 7.77
CA ILE A 78 -7.94 -0.18 6.63
C ILE A 78 -8.32 -1.37 5.76
N GLN A 79 -9.62 -1.49 5.43
CA GLN A 79 -10.06 -2.53 4.50
C GLN A 79 -9.46 -2.26 3.12
N VAL A 80 -8.95 -3.31 2.51
CA VAL A 80 -8.40 -3.32 1.16
C VAL A 80 -9.33 -4.16 0.28
N VAL A 81 -9.66 -3.62 -0.89
CA VAL A 81 -10.58 -4.21 -1.87
C VAL A 81 -9.91 -4.42 -3.24
N ALA A 82 -8.66 -4.03 -3.40
CA ALA A 82 -7.86 -4.25 -4.61
C ALA A 82 -6.43 -4.71 -4.27
N ASP A 83 -5.52 -4.66 -5.26
CA ASP A 83 -4.14 -5.06 -5.07
C ASP A 83 -3.38 -4.05 -4.23
N VAL A 84 -2.40 -4.54 -3.47
CA VAL A 84 -1.56 -3.72 -2.59
C VAL A 84 -0.14 -3.71 -3.11
N GLY A 85 0.45 -2.53 -3.13
CA GLY A 85 1.81 -2.34 -3.57
C GLY A 85 2.47 -1.21 -2.81
N THR A 86 3.66 -0.83 -3.26
CA THR A 86 4.39 0.32 -2.72
C THR A 86 4.69 1.33 -3.81
N ALA A 87 4.70 2.60 -3.43
CA ALA A 87 5.00 3.71 -4.30
C ALA A 87 6.07 4.64 -3.71
N THR A 88 6.83 5.25 -4.61
CA THR A 88 7.85 6.30 -4.35
C THR A 88 7.74 7.37 -5.44
N SER A 89 8.33 8.54 -5.25
CA SER A 89 8.44 9.58 -6.30
C SER A 89 9.73 9.45 -7.11
N TYR A 90 9.75 10.08 -8.29
CA TYR A 90 10.97 10.36 -9.05
C TYR A 90 10.90 11.76 -9.66
N ASP A 91 12.03 12.46 -9.61
CA ASP A 91 12.13 13.84 -10.09
C ASP A 91 12.33 13.89 -11.62
N PRO A 92 11.97 15.02 -12.28
CA PRO A 92 12.39 15.32 -13.64
C PRO A 92 13.93 15.31 -13.80
N PRO A 93 14.45 15.11 -15.02
CA PRO A 93 13.72 15.03 -16.28
C PRO A 93 13.04 13.67 -16.49
N TYR A 94 11.77 13.70 -16.90
CA TYR A 94 10.96 12.49 -17.13
C TYR A 94 11.28 11.79 -18.46
N LEU A 95 11.86 12.51 -19.42
CA LEU A 95 12.18 11.99 -20.75
C LEU A 95 13.66 11.57 -20.86
N PRO A 96 13.99 10.65 -21.78
CA PRO A 96 13.07 9.83 -22.55
C PRO A 96 12.45 8.75 -21.69
N THR A 97 11.20 8.39 -21.92
CA THR A 97 10.56 7.25 -21.25
C THR A 97 10.64 5.98 -22.11
N ARG A 98 10.35 4.81 -21.53
CA ARG A 98 10.30 3.54 -22.25
C ARG A 98 9.02 3.32 -23.05
N CYS A 99 7.97 4.10 -22.82
CA CYS A 99 6.75 4.02 -23.63
C CYS A 99 6.79 5.03 -24.80
N PRO A 100 6.51 6.34 -24.65
CA PRO A 100 6.57 7.29 -25.77
C PRO A 100 7.97 7.77 -26.17
N GLY A 101 9.05 7.32 -25.52
CA GLY A 101 10.40 7.79 -25.86
C GLY A 101 10.59 9.25 -25.48
N TYR A 102 11.02 10.07 -26.44
CA TYR A 102 11.25 11.51 -26.27
C TYR A 102 10.01 12.38 -26.52
N ASP A 103 8.87 11.78 -26.89
CA ASP A 103 7.65 12.53 -27.23
C ASP A 103 6.96 13.03 -25.94
N ARG A 104 7.19 14.31 -25.62
CA ARG A 104 6.61 14.96 -24.45
C ARG A 104 5.09 15.09 -24.55
N ASP A 105 4.56 15.25 -25.76
CA ASP A 105 3.14 15.54 -25.99
C ASP A 105 2.27 14.29 -25.73
N ARG A 106 2.89 13.12 -25.63
CA ARG A 106 2.26 11.86 -25.19
C ARG A 106 2.25 11.65 -23.68
N LEU A 107 2.98 12.46 -22.91
CA LEU A 107 2.84 12.42 -21.45
C LEU A 107 1.50 13.08 -21.07
N PRO A 108 0.78 12.55 -20.06
CA PRO A 108 -0.42 13.19 -19.56
C PRO A 108 -0.13 14.64 -19.14
N GLY A 109 -0.82 15.61 -19.74
CA GLY A 109 -0.65 17.03 -19.44
C GLY A 109 -1.02 17.41 -18.00
N SER A 110 -1.77 16.55 -17.29
CA SER A 110 -2.04 16.67 -15.86
C SER A 110 -0.83 16.40 -14.98
N GLY A 111 0.26 15.86 -15.53
CA GLY A 111 1.40 15.38 -14.75
C GLY A 111 1.14 14.07 -14.02
N LEU A 112 -0.04 13.47 -14.14
CA LEU A 112 -0.42 12.25 -13.40
C LEU A 112 0.02 10.98 -14.14
N PHE A 113 1.29 10.62 -13.98
CA PHE A 113 1.87 9.44 -14.62
C PHE A 113 2.88 8.73 -13.72
N VAL A 114 3.24 7.51 -14.11
CA VAL A 114 4.13 6.63 -13.36
C VAL A 114 5.12 5.89 -14.26
N ALA A 115 6.26 5.54 -13.68
CA ALA A 115 7.10 4.45 -14.12
C ALA A 115 6.67 3.14 -13.44
N ALA A 116 6.42 2.09 -14.21
CA ALA A 116 6.08 0.78 -13.68
C ALA A 116 7.30 0.06 -13.10
N GLY A 117 7.14 -0.58 -11.95
CA GLY A 117 8.11 -1.57 -11.46
C GLY A 117 8.03 -2.88 -12.26
N HIS A 118 9.00 -3.78 -12.07
CA HIS A 118 9.09 -5.01 -12.87
C HIS A 118 7.85 -5.90 -12.81
N GLY A 119 7.16 -5.95 -11.67
CA GLY A 119 5.92 -6.73 -11.53
C GLY A 119 4.71 -6.16 -12.30
N ILE A 120 4.76 -4.86 -12.68
CA ILE A 120 3.69 -4.20 -13.44
C ILE A 120 4.07 -4.06 -14.92
N TRP A 121 5.36 -3.92 -15.24
CA TRP A 121 5.86 -3.54 -16.56
C TRP A 121 5.39 -4.43 -17.71
N ASP A 122 5.28 -5.74 -17.46
CA ASP A 122 4.73 -6.71 -18.42
C ASP A 122 5.34 -6.60 -19.83
N ASN A 123 6.68 -6.55 -19.88
CA ASN A 123 7.46 -6.39 -21.13
C ASN A 123 7.01 -5.22 -22.02
N GLY A 124 6.51 -4.13 -21.43
CA GLY A 124 6.05 -2.94 -22.13
C GLY A 124 4.55 -2.94 -22.47
N ALA A 125 3.85 -4.05 -22.25
CA ALA A 125 2.40 -4.10 -22.41
C ALA A 125 1.66 -3.20 -21.38
N ALA A 126 2.36 -2.76 -20.34
CA ALA A 126 1.86 -1.79 -19.37
C ALA A 126 1.73 -0.36 -19.91
N CYS A 127 2.40 -0.01 -21.01
CA CYS A 127 2.36 1.34 -21.57
C CYS A 127 0.93 1.82 -21.84
N GLY A 128 0.58 2.99 -21.32
CA GLY A 128 -0.77 3.57 -21.43
C GLY A 128 -1.83 2.95 -20.52
N ARG A 129 -1.51 1.90 -19.74
CA ARG A 129 -2.44 1.39 -18.71
C ARG A 129 -2.65 2.46 -17.65
N LYS A 130 -3.89 2.61 -17.22
CA LYS A 130 -4.27 3.52 -16.15
C LYS A 130 -4.52 2.73 -14.88
N TYR A 131 -4.15 3.31 -13.74
CA TYR A 131 -4.41 2.72 -12.43
C TYR A 131 -5.04 3.77 -11.52
N GLN A 132 -6.14 3.40 -10.86
CA GLN A 132 -6.66 4.16 -9.74
C GLN A 132 -5.84 3.82 -8.49
N LEU A 133 -5.25 4.82 -7.86
CA LEU A 133 -4.39 4.69 -6.68
C LEU A 133 -5.00 5.36 -5.46
N ARG A 134 -4.82 4.72 -4.29
CA ARG A 134 -5.10 5.30 -2.98
C ARG A 134 -3.93 5.05 -2.04
N CYS A 135 -3.51 6.07 -1.29
CA CYS A 135 -2.50 5.91 -0.25
C CYS A 135 -3.13 5.21 0.96
N LEU A 136 -2.49 4.14 1.44
CA LEU A 136 -2.95 3.37 2.60
C LEU A 136 -2.16 3.72 3.86
N SER A 137 -0.84 3.79 3.77
CA SER A 137 0.02 4.11 4.91
C SER A 137 1.44 4.49 4.47
N GLY A 138 2.25 4.91 5.44
CA GLY A 138 3.69 5.12 5.25
C GLY A 138 4.33 5.75 6.48
N LEU A 139 5.60 6.10 6.38
CA LEU A 139 6.32 6.73 7.48
C LEU A 139 5.74 8.12 7.80
N ARG A 140 5.53 8.42 9.10
CA ARG A 140 4.96 9.70 9.60
C ARG A 140 3.56 10.03 9.04
N ARG A 141 2.74 9.01 8.77
CA ARG A 141 1.34 9.15 8.30
C ARG A 141 1.23 10.07 7.07
N PRO A 142 1.85 9.70 5.95
CA PRO A 142 2.05 10.60 4.82
C PRO A 142 0.78 10.79 3.97
N CYS A 143 -0.16 9.84 4.03
CA CYS A 143 -1.31 9.81 3.13
C CYS A 143 -2.22 11.04 3.26
N LYS A 144 -2.62 11.55 2.09
CA LYS A 144 -3.77 12.41 1.90
C LYS A 144 -5.01 11.56 1.63
N ASP A 145 -6.20 12.14 1.84
CA ASP A 145 -7.46 11.49 1.51
C ASP A 145 -7.73 11.51 0.00
N GLY A 146 -8.50 10.52 -0.46
CA GLY A 146 -8.94 10.42 -1.86
C GLY A 146 -8.13 9.43 -2.69
N SER A 147 -8.34 9.49 -4.01
CA SER A 147 -7.69 8.62 -4.98
C SER A 147 -7.38 9.40 -6.24
N ILE A 148 -6.33 8.97 -6.94
CA ILE A 148 -5.94 9.54 -8.24
C ILE A 148 -5.95 8.46 -9.30
N VAL A 149 -6.02 8.87 -10.57
CA VAL A 149 -5.78 7.98 -11.70
C VAL A 149 -4.47 8.40 -12.36
N VAL A 150 -3.57 7.45 -12.53
CA VAL A 150 -2.27 7.67 -13.16
C VAL A 150 -2.11 6.79 -14.38
N GLU A 151 -1.31 7.22 -15.34
CA GLU A 151 -0.98 6.45 -16.53
C GLU A 151 0.47 5.95 -16.51
N VAL A 152 0.69 4.71 -16.92
CA VAL A 152 2.05 4.15 -17.06
C VAL A 152 2.70 4.71 -18.33
N VAL A 153 3.79 5.45 -18.14
CA VAL A 153 4.55 6.06 -19.23
C VAL A 153 5.98 5.57 -19.31
N ASP A 154 6.51 4.93 -18.27
CA ASP A 154 7.92 4.50 -18.23
C ASP A 154 8.08 3.14 -17.53
N LEU A 155 9.27 2.55 -17.67
CA LEU A 155 9.78 1.50 -16.80
C LEU A 155 10.74 2.14 -15.82
N CYS A 156 10.58 1.80 -14.55
CA CYS A 156 11.51 2.20 -13.52
C CYS A 156 12.94 1.74 -13.85
N ARG A 157 13.87 2.70 -13.93
CA ARG A 157 15.22 2.49 -14.50
C ARG A 157 16.26 2.05 -13.49
N THR A 158 16.00 2.22 -12.20
CA THR A 158 16.96 1.83 -11.16
C THR A 158 16.99 0.31 -11.07
N ASN A 159 18.19 -0.27 -11.05
CA ASN A 159 18.40 -1.73 -10.90
C ASN A 159 17.74 -2.31 -9.63
N SER A 160 17.34 -1.44 -8.70
CA SER A 160 16.66 -1.76 -7.45
C SER A 160 15.25 -1.15 -7.41
N CYS A 161 14.50 -1.22 -8.52
CA CYS A 161 13.10 -0.81 -8.50
C CYS A 161 12.26 -1.71 -7.59
N THR A 162 12.30 -1.39 -6.30
CA THR A 162 11.63 -2.12 -5.22
C THR A 162 10.19 -1.67 -5.03
N SER A 163 9.79 -0.59 -5.71
CA SER A 163 8.43 -0.09 -5.70
C SER A 163 7.60 -0.73 -6.81
N THR A 164 6.33 -0.97 -6.53
CA THR A 164 5.34 -1.42 -7.53
C THR A 164 5.16 -0.37 -8.63
N LEU A 165 5.08 0.91 -8.22
CA LEU A 165 4.97 2.07 -9.10
C LEU A 165 5.90 3.18 -8.59
N VAL A 166 6.52 3.94 -9.50
CA VAL A 166 7.26 5.16 -9.16
C VAL A 166 6.52 6.32 -9.81
N LEU A 167 6.10 7.29 -9.01
CA LEU A 167 5.16 8.34 -9.39
C LEU A 167 5.91 9.62 -9.76
N SER A 168 5.39 10.36 -10.74
CA SER A 168 5.79 11.74 -10.93
C SER A 168 5.58 12.55 -9.65
N ASP A 169 6.26 13.69 -9.52
CA ASP A 169 6.09 14.58 -8.38
C ASP A 169 4.63 15.03 -8.20
N GLU A 170 3.94 15.30 -9.31
CA GLU A 170 2.55 15.72 -9.30
C GLU A 170 1.63 14.61 -8.76
N ALA A 171 1.80 13.37 -9.27
CA ALA A 171 1.02 12.22 -8.79
C ALA A 171 1.33 11.88 -7.34
N PHE A 172 2.61 11.93 -6.94
CA PHE A 172 3.01 11.61 -5.58
C PHE A 172 2.52 12.66 -4.58
N SER A 173 2.63 13.95 -4.92
CA SER A 173 2.13 15.04 -4.07
C SER A 173 0.61 15.00 -3.90
N ALA A 174 -0.14 14.48 -4.87
CA ALA A 174 -1.57 14.28 -4.73
C ALA A 174 -1.94 13.20 -3.69
N LEU A 175 -1.07 12.20 -3.49
CA LEU A 175 -1.29 11.10 -2.53
C LEU A 175 -0.62 11.32 -1.17
N SER A 176 0.48 12.07 -1.12
CA SER A 176 1.32 12.21 0.07
C SER A 176 1.57 13.67 0.43
N LYS A 177 1.50 13.99 1.73
CA LYS A 177 1.92 15.28 2.29
C LYS A 177 3.43 15.33 2.60
N ILE A 178 4.12 14.20 2.53
CA ILE A 178 5.57 14.09 2.79
C ILE A 178 6.23 13.70 1.46
N PRO A 179 7.09 14.54 0.87
CA PRO A 179 7.77 14.21 -0.38
C PRO A 179 8.79 13.08 -0.17
N ASN A 180 9.16 12.38 -1.24
CA ASN A 180 10.30 11.46 -1.30
C ASN A 180 10.31 10.36 -0.22
N THR A 181 9.13 9.89 0.18
CA THR A 181 8.98 8.77 1.13
C THR A 181 8.36 7.56 0.44
N LYS A 182 8.64 6.37 0.98
CA LYS A 182 7.96 5.15 0.54
C LYS A 182 6.58 5.10 1.18
N ILE A 183 5.54 4.93 0.34
CA ILE A 183 4.16 4.77 0.77
C ILE A 183 3.64 3.40 0.34
N ASN A 184 2.70 2.86 1.12
CA ASN A 184 1.91 1.70 0.72
C ASN A 184 0.64 2.20 0.01
N ILE A 185 0.32 1.59 -1.12
CA ILE A 185 -0.81 1.98 -1.96
C ILE A 185 -1.74 0.79 -2.19
N GLU A 186 -3.00 1.10 -2.35
CA GLU A 186 -3.98 0.25 -3.00
C GLU A 186 -4.08 0.69 -4.46
N TYR A 187 -4.09 -0.25 -5.39
CA TYR A 187 -4.22 0.03 -6.81
C TYR A 187 -5.12 -0.96 -7.52
N ARG A 188 -5.81 -0.48 -8.55
CA ARG A 188 -6.59 -1.27 -9.50
C ARG A 188 -6.50 -0.66 -10.89
N GLN A 189 -6.45 -1.51 -11.90
CA GLN A 189 -6.49 -1.08 -13.31
C GLN A 189 -7.90 -0.62 -13.69
#